data_AF-A0A1W9PV26-F1
#
_entry.id   AF-A0A1W9PV26-F1
#
_cell.length_a   1.000
_cell.length_b   1.000
_cell.length_c   1.000
_cell.angle_alpha   90.00
_cell.angle_beta   90.00
_cell.angle_gamma   90.00
#
_symmetry.space_group_name_H-M   'P 1'
#
loop_
_entity.id
_entity.type
_entity.pdbx_description
1 polymer ?
#
loop_
_entity_poly.entity_id
_entity_poly.type
_entity_poly.pdbx_seq_one_letter_code
_entity_poly.pdbx_strand_id
1 'polypeptide(L)' 'ALESARLYRETQQRAERERLVTDITTKIRSTTDPEQMLKTAVEELKLALNANQAHFVIPQAESETKETT' A
#
# COMPACT_ATOMS: atom_id res chain seq x y z
N ALA A 1 27.97 -15.69 18.03
CA ALA A 1 27.01 -14.83 18.75
C ALA A 1 26.57 -13.62 17.91
N LEU A 2 27.49 -12.85 17.31
CA LEU A 2 27.15 -11.69 16.46
C LEU A 2 26.25 -12.08 15.25
N GLU A 3 26.57 -13.20 14.60
CA GLU A 3 25.82 -13.69 13.44
C GLU A 3 24.38 -14.11 13.80
N SER A 4 24.21 -14.83 14.91
CA SER A 4 22.88 -15.20 15.41
C SER A 4 22.04 -13.97 15.75
N ALA A 5 22.64 -12.92 16.33
CA ALA A 5 21.97 -11.65 16.60
C ALA A 5 21.61 -10.88 15.32
N ARG A 6 22.42 -10.99 14.26
CA ARG A 6 22.11 -10.43 12.94
C ARG A 6 20.92 -11.16 12.30
N LEU A 7 20.99 -12.48 12.19
CA LEU A 7 19.93 -13.31 11.60
C LEU A 7 18.60 -13.14 12.36
N TYR A 8 18.66 -13.03 13.69
CA TYR A 8 17.47 -12.75 14.49
C TYR A 8 16.85 -11.39 14.16
N ARG A 9 17.66 -10.32 14.06
CA ARG A 9 17.16 -8.99 13.67
C ARG A 9 16.57 -8.97 12.27
N GLU A 10 17.19 -9.65 11.32
CA GLU A 10 16.67 -9.77 9.95
C GLU A 10 15.31 -10.50 9.92
N THR A 11 15.19 -11.58 10.68
CA THR A 11 13.93 -12.31 10.84
C THR A 11 12.84 -11.43 11.46
N GLN A 12 13.17 -10.67 12.52
CA GLN A 12 12.23 -9.74 13.16
C GLN A 12 11.77 -8.64 12.20
N GLN A 13 12.69 -8.01 11.47
CA GLN A 13 12.34 -6.98 10.48
C GLN A 13 11.44 -7.54 9.38
N ARG A 14 11.70 -8.77 8.92
CA ARG A 14 10.84 -9.43 7.94
C ARG A 14 9.44 -9.67 8.47
N ALA A 15 9.32 -10.21 9.69
CA ALA A 15 8.03 -10.46 10.32
C ALA A 15 7.23 -9.17 10.55
N GLU A 16 7.90 -8.09 10.97
CA GLU A 16 7.28 -6.78 11.13
C GLU A 16 6.76 -6.23 9.79
N ARG A 17 7.56 -6.34 8.73
CA ARG A 17 7.14 -5.93 7.38
C ARG A 17 5.93 -6.74 6.90
N GLU A 18 5.94 -8.06 7.08
CA GLU A 18 4.83 -8.92 6.70
C GLU A 18 3.55 -8.55 7.48
N ARG A 19 3.67 -8.30 8.79
CA ARG A 19 2.55 -7.83 9.62
C ARG A 19 1.96 -6.52 9.11
N LEU A 20 2.81 -5.53 8.84
CA LEU A 20 2.37 -4.22 8.33
C LEU A 20 1.62 -4.36 7.00
N VAL A 21 2.11 -5.19 6.08
CA VAL A 21 1.44 -5.44 4.79
C VAL A 21 0.04 -6.03 5.01
N THR A 22 -0.09 -7.02 5.90
CA THR A 22 -1.37 -7.64 6.22
C THR A 22 -2.34 -6.64 6.86
N ASP A 23 -1.87 -5.84 7.81
CA ASP A 23 -2.70 -4.86 8.53
C ASP A 23 -3.24 -3.79 7.56
N ILE A 24 -2.38 -3.22 6.72
CA ILE A 24 -2.75 -2.23 5.70
C ILE A 24 -3.75 -2.84 4.71
N THR A 25 -3.48 -4.04 4.20
CA THR A 25 -4.37 -4.72 3.23
C THR A 25 -5.75 -5.01 3.85
N THR A 26 -5.79 -5.39 5.12
CA THR A 26 -7.03 -5.65 5.84
C THR A 26 -7.87 -4.38 5.98
N LYS A 27 -7.24 -3.25 6.35
CA LYS A 27 -7.92 -1.96 6.42
C LYS A 27 -8.45 -1.50 5.06
N ILE A 28 -7.67 -1.65 3.99
CA ILE A 28 -8.13 -1.30 2.64
C ILE A 28 -9.38 -2.11 2.27
N ARG A 29 -9.42 -3.40 2.63
CA ARG A 29 -10.53 -4.31 2.35
C ARG A 29 -11.71 -4.19 3.32
N SER A 30 -11.66 -3.30 4.33
CA SER A 30 -12.78 -3.15 5.28
C SER A 30 -13.98 -2.41 4.70
N THR A 31 -13.85 -1.86 3.49
CA THR A 31 -14.91 -1.18 2.75
C THR A 31 -15.05 -1.78 1.35
N THR A 32 -16.25 -1.71 0.80
CA THR A 32 -16.56 -2.17 -0.57
C THR A 32 -16.59 -1.02 -1.58
N ASP A 33 -16.57 0.22 -1.12
CA ASP A 33 -16.52 1.41 -1.97
C ASP A 33 -15.08 1.65 -2.47
N PRO A 34 -14.81 1.54 -3.79
CA PRO A 34 -13.48 1.73 -4.35
C PRO A 34 -12.85 3.09 -4.02
N GLU A 35 -13.64 4.16 -3.95
CA GLU A 35 -13.11 5.49 -3.60
C GLU A 35 -12.63 5.50 -2.15
N GLN A 36 -13.40 4.92 -1.23
CA GLN A 36 -13.01 4.78 0.18
C GLN A 36 -11.82 3.83 0.35
N MET A 37 -11.74 2.74 -0.44
CA MET A 37 -10.58 1.84 -0.44
C MET A 37 -9.31 2.60 -0.82
N LEU A 38 -9.35 3.39 -1.90
CA LEU A 38 -8.21 4.16 -2.38
C LEU A 38 -7.78 5.23 -1.38
N LYS A 39 -8.73 5.95 -0.79
CA LYS A 39 -8.45 6.93 0.27
C LYS A 39 -7.74 6.27 1.46
N THR A 40 -8.29 5.15 1.93
CA THR A 40 -7.71 4.37 3.03
C THR A 40 -6.30 3.88 2.68
N ALA A 41 -6.10 3.38 1.46
CA ALA A 41 -4.79 2.93 1.00
C ALA A 41 -3.75 4.06 1.02
N VAL A 42 -4.09 5.23 0.48
CA VAL A 42 -3.18 6.39 0.43
C VAL A 42 -2.81 6.87 1.84
N GLU A 43 -3.78 6.94 2.76
CA GLU A 43 -3.55 7.34 4.15
C GLU A 43 -2.65 6.34 4.89
N GLU A 44 -2.95 5.04 4.81
CA GLU A 44 -2.18 3.98 5.47
C GLU A 44 -0.75 3.89 4.90
N LEU A 45 -0.58 4.01 3.59
CA LEU A 45 0.75 4.01 2.96
C LEU A 45 1.57 5.25 3.32
N LYS A 46 0.95 6.42 3.44
CA LYS A 46 1.63 7.64 3.90
C LYS A 46 2.22 7.42 5.30
N LEU A 47 1.43 6.84 6.21
CA LEU A 47 1.85 6.57 7.58
C LEU A 47 2.94 5.49 7.64
N ALA A 48 2.74 4.37 6.96
CA ALA A 48 3.67 3.24 6.97
C ALA A 48 5.04 3.58 6.37
N LEU A 49 5.07 4.44 5.36
CA LEU A 49 6.31 4.91 4.72
C LEU A 49 6.88 6.16 5.37
N ASN A 50 6.22 6.72 6.39
CA ASN A 50 6.55 7.99 7.02
C ASN A 50 6.76 9.12 5.98
N ALA A 51 5.90 9.15 4.96
CA ALA A 51 5.99 10.07 3.84
C ALA A 51 5.25 11.39 4.14
N ASN A 52 5.75 12.50 3.58
CA ASN A 52 5.06 13.79 3.70
C ASN A 52 3.74 13.81 2.92
N GLN A 53 3.71 13.17 1.75
CA GLN A 53 2.55 13.11 0.87
C GLN A 53 2.50 11.78 0.11
N ALA A 54 1.30 11.27 -0.13
CA ALA A 54 1.02 10.15 -1.01
C ALA A 54 -0.22 10.47 -1.85
N HIS A 55 -0.26 10.02 -3.09
CA HIS A 55 -1.40 10.19 -3.99
C HIS A 55 -1.51 8.99 -4.93
N PHE A 56 -2.74 8.66 -5.31
CA PHE A 56 -3.03 7.60 -6.29
C PHE A 56 -3.34 8.25 -7.63
N VAL A 57 -2.62 7.84 -8.69
CA VAL A 57 -2.84 8.32 -10.06
C VAL A 57 -3.57 7.23 -10.84
N ILE A 58 -4.79 7.51 -11.27
CA ILE A 58 -5.50 6.67 -12.23
C ILE A 58 -5.07 7.13 -13.62
N PRO A 59 -4.31 6.33 -14.38
CA PRO A 59 -4.04 6.67 -15.77
C PRO A 59 -5.38 6.72 -16.50
N GLN A 60 -5.70 7.87 -17.09
CA GLN A 60 -6.82 7.96 -18.03
C GLN A 60 -6.45 7.04 -19.20
N ALA A 61 -7.17 5.93 -19.36
CA ALA A 61 -7.18 5.26 -20.66
C ALA A 61 -7.58 6.34 -21.67
N GLU A 62 -6.75 6.54 -22.70
CA GLU A 62 -7.10 7.38 -23.84
C GLU A 62 -8.54 7.06 -24.22
N SER A 63 -9.42 8.04 -24.04
CA SER A 63 -10.76 7.97 -24.58
C SER A 63 -10.58 7.70 -26.07
N GLU A 64 -10.91 6.49 -26.50
CA GLU A 64 -11.00 6.16 -27.91
C GLU A 64 -12.19 6.95 -28.47
N THR A 65 -11.94 8.24 -28.75
CA THR A 65 -12.78 9.06 -29.59
C THR A 65 -12.65 8.50 -31.00
N LYS A 66 -13.51 7.53 -31.31
CA LYS A 66 -13.97 7.35 -32.69
C LYS A 66 -15.41 7.83 -32.76
N GLU A 67 -15.54 9.14 -32.95
CA GLU A 67 -16.70 9.72 -33.62
C GLU A 67 -16.82 9.14 -35.05
N THR A 68 -18.06 9.11 -35.55
CA THR A 68 -18.47 9.04 -36.97
C THR A 68 -18.86 7.66 -37.51
N THR A 69 -20.15 7.30 -37.43
CA THR A 69 -21.13 7.36 -38.54
C THR A 69 -22.46 6.77 -38.10
#